data_AF-A0A4U9TP16-F1
#
_entry.id   AF-A0A4U9TP16-F1
#
_cell.length_a   1.000
_cell.length_b   1.000
_cell.length_c   1.000
_cell.angle_alpha   90.00
_cell.angle_beta   90.00
_cell.angle_gamma   90.00
#
_symmetry.space_group_name_H-M   'P 1'
#
loop_
_entity.id
_entity.type
_entity.pdbx_description
1 polymer ?
#
loop_
_entity_poly.entity_id
_entity_poly.type
_entity_poly.pdbx_seq_one_letter_code
_entity_poly.pdbx_strand_id
1 'polypeptide(L)'
;MSVEENLLMGTITLGNHYAAEDMQRMYELFPRLKERRNQRAMTMSGGEQQMLAIARALMSRPKLLLLDEPSLGLAPIIVKQIFSILRELANGGMTIFLVEQNANHALKLSDRGYVMVNGQIRLSGSGAELLSNQEVRKAYLGGA
;
A
#
# COMPACT_ATOMS: atom_id res chain seq x y z
N MET A 1 -11.65 18.99 -0.09
CA MET A 1 -10.98 18.64 1.18
C MET A 1 -9.48 18.79 1.01
N SER A 2 -8.80 19.38 2.00
CA SER A 2 -7.34 19.44 2.08
C SER A 2 -6.73 18.07 2.39
N VAL A 3 -5.41 17.96 2.33
CA VAL A 3 -4.66 16.77 2.78
C VAL A 3 -4.96 16.49 4.26
N GLU A 4 -4.89 17.52 5.11
CA GLU A 4 -5.15 17.38 6.55
C GLU A 4 -6.58 16.94 6.84
N GLU A 5 -7.58 17.55 6.17
CA GLU A 5 -8.98 17.12 6.30
C GLU A 5 -9.19 15.67 5.85
N ASN A 6 -8.47 15.22 4.81
CA ASN A 6 -8.52 13.83 4.38
C ASN A 6 -7.97 12.87 5.44
N LEU A 7 -6.86 13.21 6.07
CA LEU A 7 -6.29 12.37 7.13
C LEU A 7 -7.22 12.33 8.35
N LEU A 8 -7.79 13.46 8.76
CA LEU A 8 -8.77 13.52 9.85
C LEU A 8 -10.03 12.71 9.57
N MET A 9 -10.47 12.55 8.33
CA MET A 9 -11.59 11.62 8.03
C MET A 9 -11.27 10.17 8.43
N GLY A 10 -10.00 9.77 8.40
CA GLY A 10 -9.59 8.42 8.77
C GLY A 10 -9.76 8.12 10.26
N THR A 11 -9.96 9.14 11.12
CA THR A 11 -10.16 8.95 12.57
C THR A 11 -11.62 8.76 12.96
N ILE A 12 -12.58 8.92 12.05
CA ILE A 12 -14.02 8.94 12.34
C ILE A 12 -14.46 7.72 13.17
N THR A 13 -13.91 6.54 12.91
CA THR A 13 -14.26 5.30 13.62
C THR A 13 -13.74 5.21 15.05
N LEU A 14 -12.66 5.93 15.38
CA LEU A 14 -12.01 5.93 16.70
C LEU A 14 -12.21 7.24 17.48
N GLY A 15 -12.75 8.27 16.81
CA GLY A 15 -12.75 9.64 17.31
C GLY A 15 -11.36 10.28 17.27
N ASN A 16 -11.25 11.49 17.83
CA ASN A 16 -10.04 12.31 17.70
C ASN A 16 -9.02 12.15 18.83
N HIS A 17 -9.19 11.15 19.71
CA HIS A 17 -8.33 10.96 20.88
C HIS A 17 -6.85 10.82 20.53
N TYR A 18 -6.55 10.13 19.43
CA TYR A 18 -5.17 9.89 18.96
C TYR A 18 -4.81 10.69 17.70
N ALA A 19 -5.71 11.57 17.23
CA ALA A 19 -5.57 12.21 15.93
C ALA A 19 -4.23 12.96 15.78
N ALA A 20 -3.82 13.73 16.79
CA ALA A 20 -2.56 14.49 16.72
C ALA A 20 -1.32 13.59 16.60
N GLU A 21 -1.29 12.50 17.38
CA GLU A 21 -0.21 11.50 17.35
C GLU A 21 -0.16 10.79 16.00
N ASP A 22 -1.30 10.31 15.52
CA ASP A 22 -1.39 9.56 14.27
C ASP A 22 -1.09 10.46 13.06
N MET A 23 -1.53 11.73 13.09
CA MET A 23 -1.18 12.73 12.08
C MET A 23 0.33 12.94 12.00
N GLN A 24 1.00 13.10 13.14
CA GLN A 24 2.44 13.27 13.19
C GLN A 24 3.17 12.04 12.61
N ARG A 25 2.73 10.83 12.99
CA ARG A 25 3.24 9.59 12.40
C ARG A 25 3.01 9.52 10.89
N MET A 26 1.86 9.94 10.38
CA MET A 26 1.61 9.98 8.94
C MET A 26 2.52 10.98 8.21
N TYR A 27 2.86 12.10 8.83
CA TYR A 27 3.81 13.05 8.27
C TYR A 27 5.26 12.57 8.29
N GLU A 28 5.62 11.68 9.21
CA GLU A 28 6.93 11.03 9.23
C GLU A 28 7.02 9.95 8.14
N LEU A 29 5.98 9.11 7.99
CA LEU A 29 5.90 8.08 6.94
C LEU A 29 5.76 8.68 5.54
N PHE A 30 5.02 9.78 5.42
CA PHE A 30 4.74 10.45 4.14
C PHE A 30 5.10 11.95 4.20
N PRO A 31 6.39 12.32 4.18
CA PRO A 31 6.84 13.72 4.30
C PRO A 31 6.20 14.66 3.27
N ARG A 32 5.91 14.15 2.06
CA ARG A 32 5.21 14.90 1.00
C ARG A 32 3.82 15.38 1.41
N LEU A 33 3.12 14.62 2.26
CA LEU A 33 1.80 15.03 2.78
C LEU A 33 1.95 16.19 3.79
N LYS A 34 3.04 16.22 4.56
CA LYS A 34 3.33 17.32 5.49
C LYS A 34 3.58 18.63 4.77
N GLU A 35 4.43 18.59 3.75
CA GLU A 35 4.75 19.74 2.88
C GLU A 35 3.48 20.35 2.26
N ARG A 36 2.47 19.51 2.01
CA ARG A 36 1.24 19.84 1.29
C ARG A 36 -0.01 19.79 2.16
N ARG A 37 0.11 19.87 3.49
CA ARG A 37 -1.02 19.67 4.42
C ARG A 37 -2.27 20.51 4.13
N ASN A 38 -2.07 21.73 3.65
CA ASN A 38 -3.14 22.68 3.32
C ASN A 38 -3.59 22.61 1.85
N GLN A 39 -2.90 21.84 1.00
CA GLN A 39 -3.25 21.68 -0.40
C GLN A 39 -4.53 20.86 -0.53
N ARG A 40 -5.37 21.20 -1.52
CA ARG A 40 -6.53 20.38 -1.90
C ARG A 40 -6.06 19.04 -2.46
N ALA A 41 -6.58 17.92 -1.93
CA ALA A 41 -6.15 16.58 -2.34
C ALA A 41 -6.30 16.32 -3.86
N MET A 42 -7.34 16.88 -4.47
CA MET A 42 -7.62 16.74 -5.90
C MET A 42 -6.55 17.36 -6.81
N THR A 43 -5.70 18.25 -6.30
CA THR A 43 -4.62 18.88 -7.11
C THR A 43 -3.27 18.20 -6.94
N MET A 44 -3.20 17.11 -6.17
CA MET A 44 -1.99 16.30 -6.00
C MET A 44 -1.79 15.38 -7.22
N SER A 45 -0.55 14.96 -7.45
CA SER A 45 -0.27 13.91 -8.44
C SER A 45 -0.88 12.57 -8.03
N GLY A 46 -1.10 11.65 -8.99
CA GLY A 46 -1.70 10.34 -8.69
C GLY A 46 -0.95 9.55 -7.62
N GLY A 47 0.40 9.62 -7.62
CA GLY A 47 1.22 8.97 -6.59
C GLY A 47 1.03 9.58 -5.19
N GLU A 48 0.89 10.90 -5.12
CA GLU A 48 0.63 11.61 -3.87
C GLU A 48 -0.80 11.35 -3.36
N GLN A 49 -1.78 11.25 -4.26
CA GLN A 49 -3.15 10.84 -3.91
C GLN A 49 -3.18 9.42 -3.34
N GLN A 50 -2.38 8.51 -3.91
CA GLN A 50 -2.26 7.15 -3.38
C GLN A 50 -1.63 7.12 -1.98
N MET A 51 -0.56 7.91 -1.75
CA MET A 51 0.02 8.06 -0.42
C MET A 51 -1.01 8.61 0.58
N LEU A 52 -1.80 9.61 0.18
CA LEU A 52 -2.87 10.16 1.01
C LEU A 52 -3.95 9.12 1.33
N ALA A 53 -4.34 8.28 0.36
CA ALA A 53 -5.31 7.23 0.57
C ALA A 53 -4.83 6.19 1.59
N ILE A 54 -3.57 5.75 1.47
CA ILE A 54 -2.94 4.82 2.43
C ILE A 54 -2.84 5.46 3.81
N ALA A 55 -2.31 6.69 3.89
CA ALA A 55 -2.18 7.41 5.14
C ALA A 55 -3.53 7.59 5.84
N ARG A 56 -4.58 7.97 5.10
CA ARG A 56 -5.95 8.07 5.61
C ARG A 56 -6.48 6.74 6.14
N ALA A 57 -6.19 5.61 5.48
CA ALA A 57 -6.59 4.30 5.99
C ALA A 57 -5.88 3.97 7.32
N LEU A 58 -4.60 4.33 7.45
CA LEU A 58 -3.80 4.08 8.66
C LEU A 58 -4.24 4.90 9.87
N MET A 59 -4.86 6.07 9.67
CA MET A 59 -5.43 6.90 10.74
C MET A 59 -6.53 6.17 11.55
N SER A 60 -7.11 5.09 11.00
CA SER A 60 -8.07 4.25 11.71
C SER A 60 -7.43 3.18 12.61
N ARG A 61 -6.11 3.20 12.77
CA ARG A 61 -5.29 2.17 13.47
C ARG A 61 -5.74 0.74 13.12
N PRO A 62 -5.82 0.38 11.83
CA PRO A 62 -6.36 -0.90 11.42
C PRO A 62 -5.49 -2.05 11.94
N LYS A 63 -6.08 -3.24 12.12
CA LYS A 63 -5.31 -4.47 12.35
C LYS A 63 -4.90 -5.16 11.04
N LEU A 64 -5.66 -4.87 9.97
CA LEU A 64 -5.49 -5.41 8.63
C LEU A 64 -5.66 -4.29 7.62
N LEU A 65 -4.65 -4.09 6.78
CA LEU A 65 -4.71 -3.17 5.64
C LEU A 65 -4.92 -3.99 4.35
N LEU A 66 -6.06 -3.78 3.69
CA LEU A 66 -6.37 -4.34 2.37
C LEU A 66 -6.01 -3.32 1.30
N LEU A 67 -5.24 -3.72 0.29
CA LEU A 67 -4.82 -2.85 -0.81
C LEU A 67 -5.17 -3.51 -2.13
N ASP A 68 -5.89 -2.77 -2.97
CA ASP A 68 -6.27 -3.18 -4.32
C ASP A 68 -5.49 -2.36 -5.34
N GLU A 69 -4.57 -3.02 -6.04
CA GLU A 69 -3.70 -2.46 -7.10
C GLU A 69 -3.06 -1.11 -6.75
N PRO A 70 -2.39 -0.95 -5.59
CA PRO A 70 -1.89 0.34 -5.15
C PRO A 70 -0.76 0.93 -6.02
N SER A 71 -0.19 0.14 -6.93
CA SER A 71 0.88 0.59 -7.83
C SER A 71 0.42 0.99 -9.24
N LEU A 72 -0.85 0.75 -9.60
CA LEU A 72 -1.34 0.93 -10.96
C LEU A 72 -1.20 2.38 -11.44
N GLY A 73 -0.60 2.55 -12.63
CA GLY A 73 -0.46 3.86 -13.27
C GLY A 73 0.55 4.80 -12.60
N LEU A 74 1.31 4.34 -11.60
CA LEU A 74 2.30 5.16 -10.90
C LEU A 74 3.69 5.03 -11.51
N ALA A 75 4.48 6.10 -11.39
CA ALA A 75 5.87 6.09 -11.80
C ALA A 75 6.68 5.06 -10.97
N PRO A 76 7.67 4.36 -11.57
CA PRO A 76 8.42 3.29 -10.88
C PRO A 76 9.05 3.69 -9.53
N ILE A 77 9.47 4.95 -9.40
CA ILE A 77 10.03 5.47 -8.15
C ILE A 77 8.98 5.54 -7.03
N ILE A 78 7.74 5.92 -7.36
CA ILE A 78 6.63 5.99 -6.42
C ILE A 78 6.23 4.60 -5.98
N VAL A 79 6.17 3.64 -6.92
CA VAL A 79 5.91 2.23 -6.61
C VAL A 79 6.92 1.72 -5.57
N LYS A 80 8.22 1.90 -5.82
CA LYS A 80 9.27 1.51 -4.86
C LYS A 80 9.07 2.14 -3.48
N GLN A 81 8.72 3.43 -3.43
CA GLN A 81 8.49 4.13 -2.18
C GLN A 81 7.29 3.55 -1.41
N ILE A 82 6.16 3.32 -2.08
CA ILE A 82 4.97 2.71 -1.47
C ILE A 82 5.32 1.33 -0.91
N PHE A 83 5.94 0.46 -1.69
CA PHE A 83 6.32 -0.89 -1.24
C PHE A 83 7.30 -0.87 -0.06
N SER A 84 8.21 0.11 0.00
CA SER A 84 9.11 0.28 1.15
C SER A 84 8.33 0.61 2.43
N ILE A 85 7.35 1.50 2.34
CA ILE A 85 6.49 1.88 3.48
C ILE A 85 5.63 0.69 3.91
N LEU A 86 5.05 -0.05 2.97
CA LEU A 86 4.28 -1.27 3.29
C LEU A 86 5.15 -2.30 4.02
N ARG A 87 6.42 -2.43 3.64
CA ARG A 87 7.38 -3.30 4.35
C ARG A 87 7.60 -2.87 5.78
N GLU A 88 7.81 -1.58 6.00
CA GLU A 88 8.03 -1.01 7.33
C GLU A 88 6.81 -1.23 8.23
N LEU A 89 5.61 -1.01 7.69
CA LEU A 89 4.35 -1.26 8.40
C LEU A 89 4.20 -2.75 8.77
N ALA A 90 4.49 -3.65 7.82
CA ALA A 90 4.44 -5.10 8.07
C ALA A 90 5.45 -5.52 9.16
N ASN A 91 6.69 -5.02 9.09
CA ASN A 91 7.71 -5.24 10.12
C ASN A 91 7.29 -4.69 11.50
N GLY A 92 6.48 -3.63 11.51
CA GLY A 92 5.87 -3.07 12.72
C GLY A 92 4.67 -3.88 13.25
N GLY A 93 4.36 -5.04 12.66
CA GLY A 93 3.30 -5.95 13.10
C GLY A 93 1.93 -5.72 12.44
N MET A 94 1.82 -4.81 11.47
CA MET A 94 0.58 -4.62 10.71
C MET A 94 0.37 -5.80 9.75
N THR A 95 -0.83 -6.39 9.73
CA THR A 95 -1.17 -7.38 8.70
C THR A 95 -1.54 -6.65 7.40
N ILE A 96 -0.95 -7.04 6.28
CA ILE A 96 -1.22 -6.44 4.96
C ILE A 96 -1.67 -7.54 3.99
N PHE A 97 -2.80 -7.31 3.32
CA PHE A 97 -3.26 -8.12 2.20
C PHE A 97 -3.26 -7.27 0.94
N LEU A 98 -2.48 -7.68 -0.05
CA LEU A 98 -2.21 -6.91 -1.24
C LEU A 98 -2.67 -7.68 -2.48
N VAL A 99 -3.47 -7.04 -3.31
CA VAL A 99 -3.82 -7.49 -4.66
C VAL A 99 -3.02 -6.66 -5.66
N GLU A 100 -2.33 -7.32 -6.57
CA GLU A 100 -1.47 -6.69 -7.58
C GLU A 100 -1.50 -7.48 -8.89
N GLN A 101 -1.54 -6.76 -10.02
CA GLN A 101 -1.36 -7.37 -11.34
C GLN A 101 0.12 -7.68 -11.61
N ASN A 102 1.02 -6.81 -11.14
CA ASN A 102 2.46 -7.03 -11.25
C ASN A 102 2.98 -7.85 -10.06
N ALA A 103 2.93 -9.17 -10.22
CA ALA A 103 3.30 -10.12 -9.17
C ALA A 103 4.75 -9.96 -8.65
N ASN A 104 5.66 -9.34 -9.40
CA ASN A 104 7.09 -9.30 -9.05
C ASN A 104 7.34 -8.51 -7.75
N HIS A 105 6.75 -7.32 -7.63
CA HIS A 105 6.94 -6.47 -6.46
C HIS A 105 6.20 -7.00 -5.24
N ALA A 106 4.97 -7.46 -5.44
CA ALA A 106 4.15 -8.07 -4.39
C ALA A 106 4.86 -9.30 -3.78
N LEU A 107 5.23 -10.28 -4.61
CA LEU A 107 5.82 -11.52 -4.11
C LEU A 107 7.18 -11.34 -3.43
N LYS A 108 7.95 -10.29 -3.78
CA LYS A 108 9.21 -9.96 -3.08
C LYS A 108 9.00 -9.49 -1.65
N LEU A 109 7.83 -8.91 -1.37
CA LEU A 109 7.46 -8.40 -0.05
C LEU A 109 6.68 -9.44 0.75
N SER A 110 5.91 -10.29 0.08
CA SER A 110 4.95 -11.18 0.71
C SER A 110 5.59 -12.37 1.42
N ASP A 111 5.16 -12.61 2.67
CA ASP A 111 5.42 -13.87 3.37
C ASP A 111 4.73 -15.05 2.66
N ARG A 112 3.52 -14.80 2.13
CA ARG A 112 2.69 -15.78 1.43
C ARG A 112 2.00 -15.14 0.22
N GLY A 113 1.94 -15.87 -0.89
CA GLY A 113 1.26 -15.45 -2.11
C GLY A 113 0.25 -16.47 -2.63
N TYR A 114 -0.67 -15.96 -3.45
CA TYR A 114 -1.69 -16.74 -4.16
C TYR A 114 -1.79 -16.24 -5.59
N VAL A 115 -1.77 -17.14 -6.55
CA VAL A 115 -1.94 -16.83 -7.97
C VAL A 115 -3.33 -17.27 -8.38
N MET A 116 -4.16 -16.31 -8.76
CA MET A 116 -5.53 -16.55 -9.21
C MET A 116 -5.62 -16.46 -10.74
N VAL A 117 -6.26 -17.45 -11.35
CA VAL A 117 -6.53 -17.50 -12.79
C VAL A 117 -7.98 -17.91 -12.99
N ASN A 118 -8.77 -17.11 -13.71
CA ASN A 118 -10.18 -17.38 -14.00
C ASN A 118 -11.00 -17.71 -12.73
N GLY A 119 -10.78 -16.95 -11.66
CA GLY A 119 -11.47 -17.12 -10.37
C GLY A 119 -11.02 -18.32 -9.54
N GLN A 120 -9.97 -19.04 -9.95
CA GLN A 120 -9.44 -20.18 -9.20
C GLN A 120 -8.00 -19.93 -8.76
N ILE A 121 -7.68 -20.29 -7.51
CA ILE A 121 -6.30 -20.29 -7.02
C ILE A 121 -5.56 -21.46 -7.67
N ARG A 122 -4.62 -21.15 -8.56
CA ARG A 122 -3.81 -22.15 -9.26
C ARG A 122 -2.54 -22.51 -8.50
N LEU A 123 -1.91 -21.51 -7.89
CA LEU A 123 -0.67 -21.67 -7.14
C LEU A 123 -0.76 -20.92 -5.82
N SER A 124 -0.13 -21.45 -4.79
CA SER A 124 0.05 -20.78 -3.50
C SER A 124 1.33 -21.28 -2.86
N GLY A 125 1.98 -20.42 -2.09
CA GLY A 125 3.25 -20.72 -1.43
C GLY A 125 3.84 -19.48 -0.79
N SER A 126 5.08 -19.55 -0.35
CA SER A 126 5.82 -18.34 0.05
C SER A 126 6.08 -17.43 -1.15
N GLY A 127 6.31 -16.13 -0.89
CA GLY A 127 6.71 -15.20 -1.95
C GLY A 127 7.95 -15.67 -2.72
N ALA A 128 8.93 -16.22 -2.00
CA ALA A 128 10.17 -16.77 -2.57
C ALA A 128 9.92 -17.99 -3.47
N GLU A 129 9.11 -18.96 -3.02
CA GLU A 129 8.75 -20.13 -3.81
C GLU A 129 8.06 -19.71 -5.11
N LEU A 130 7.09 -18.81 -5.03
CA LEU A 130 6.33 -18.35 -6.20
C LEU A 130 7.18 -17.54 -7.17
N LEU A 131 8.13 -16.72 -6.69
CA LEU A 131 9.09 -16.02 -7.56
C LEU A 131 10.00 -16.98 -8.32
N SER A 132 10.35 -18.12 -7.72
CA SER A 132 11.19 -19.14 -8.34
C SER A 132 10.43 -20.07 -9.30
N ASN A 133 9.10 -20.11 -9.19
CA ASN A 133 8.25 -21.00 -9.97
C ASN A 133 8.21 -20.61 -11.46
N GLN A 134 8.52 -21.57 -12.34
CA GLN A 134 8.57 -21.32 -13.80
C GLN A 134 7.23 -20.91 -14.41
N GLU A 135 6.11 -21.45 -13.92
CA GLU A 135 4.76 -21.11 -14.39
C GLU A 135 4.43 -19.66 -14.05
N VAL A 136 4.73 -19.23 -12.81
CA VAL A 136 4.57 -17.82 -12.39
C VAL A 136 5.46 -16.89 -13.20
N ARG A 137 6.73 -17.29 -13.44
CA ARG A 137 7.67 -16.47 -14.22
C ARG A 137 7.23 -16.25 -15.65
N LYS A 138 6.75 -17.30 -16.31
CA LYS A 138 6.23 -17.25 -17.69
C LYS A 138 4.94 -16.43 -17.78
N ALA A 139 4.01 -16.63 -16.86
CA ALA A 139 2.70 -16.00 -16.92
C ALA A 139 2.68 -14.54 -16.45
N TYR A 140 3.52 -14.14 -15.49
CA TYR A 140 3.37 -12.86 -14.78
C TYR A 140 4.64 -12.03 -14.59
N LEU A 141 5.84 -12.59 -14.80
CA LEU A 141 7.10 -11.88 -14.52
C LEU A 141 7.92 -11.56 -15.79
N GLY A 142 7.33 -11.73 -16.97
CA GLY A 142 7.96 -11.38 -18.26
C GLY A 142 9.02 -12.38 -18.73
N GLY A 143 8.90 -13.66 -18.36
CA GLY A 143 9.82 -14.70 -18.83
C GLY A 143 9.65 -15.00 -20.32
N ALA A 144 10.71 -14.74 -21.10
CA ALA A 144 10.99 -15.46 -22.33
C ALA A 144 11.41 -16.90 -22.01
#